data_AF-A0A9D7H301-F1
#
_entry.id   AF-A0A9D7H301-F1
#
_cell.length_a   1.000
_cell.length_b   1.000
_cell.length_c   1.000
_cell.angle_alpha   90.00
_cell.angle_beta   90.00
_cell.angle_gamma   90.00
#
_symmetry.space_group_name_H-M   'P 1'
#
loop_
_entity.id
_entity.type
_entity.pdbx_description
1 polymer ?
#
loop_
_entity_poly.entity_id
_entity_poly.type
_entity_poly.pdbx_seq_one_letter_code
_entity_poly.pdbx_strand_id
1 'polypeptide(L)'
;MDERRAVVASQPGVALAALELGPSASAVDRVLAAVLAAVATSPGVLFGPLQILMAGGGLGSFAIDGRVRQPGRGAPRPRGFLERDEIPEAAWVAAPALPAAVAASVALVRTTTLSRIAAPAIELAKDRSEMRTKLLRAIGRRGAAALGERAFAEELVVAFGRTAGGLLTAEDLVSPDTEAVAAASRVPWLGDAPSSDATVHIVAAGDARGRFAVACYEDAGESGIELPVLDVVVPRLSEPVRRGEVRTRPGTPRPAAAPIGVHMDAGTVYAVLGRTGKAQRDDVDELLRRTTEVGWAVPAGVVGVRRTRQGAKGLGSA
;
A
#
# COMPACT_ATOMS: atom_id res chain seq x y z
N MET A 1 -12.34 25.48 3.25
CA MET A 1 -11.34 24.41 3.33
C MET A 1 -9.98 25.09 3.43
N ASP A 2 -9.20 24.83 4.48
CA ASP A 2 -7.91 25.50 4.71
C ASP A 2 -6.91 25.10 3.60
N GLU A 3 -6.65 26.00 2.64
CA GLU A 3 -5.79 25.79 1.45
C GLU A 3 -4.30 25.50 1.79
N ARG A 4 -3.97 25.40 3.08
CA ARG A 4 -2.63 25.08 3.57
C ARG A 4 -2.38 23.58 3.72
N ARG A 5 -3.43 22.75 3.61
CA ARG A 5 -3.37 21.30 3.79
C ARG A 5 -4.30 20.62 2.80
N ALA A 6 -3.75 19.72 2.00
CA ALA A 6 -4.53 18.99 1.02
C ALA A 6 -4.34 17.49 1.25
N VAL A 7 -5.45 16.76 1.20
CA VAL A 7 -5.48 15.31 1.02
C VAL A 7 -6.41 15.07 -0.16
N VAL A 8 -5.95 14.29 -1.13
CA VAL A 8 -6.74 13.87 -2.28
C VAL A 8 -6.56 12.38 -2.43
N ALA A 9 -7.64 11.65 -2.65
CA ALA A 9 -7.60 10.22 -2.88
C ALA A 9 -8.52 9.86 -4.04
N SER A 10 -8.21 8.77 -4.74
CA SER A 10 -9.09 8.23 -5.78
C SER A 10 -10.43 7.72 -5.25
N GLN A 11 -10.53 7.53 -3.94
CA GLN A 11 -11.76 7.14 -3.25
C GLN A 11 -12.13 8.28 -2.27
N PRO A 12 -13.21 9.05 -2.50
CA PRO A 12 -13.53 10.21 -1.66
C PRO A 12 -13.66 9.87 -0.16
N GLY A 13 -14.25 8.71 0.16
CA GLY A 13 -14.43 8.27 1.55
C GLY A 13 -13.12 8.11 2.34
N VAL A 14 -12.03 7.71 1.68
CA VAL A 14 -10.74 7.50 2.37
C VAL A 14 -10.01 8.82 2.64
N ALA A 15 -10.17 9.82 1.76
CA ALA A 15 -9.62 11.15 1.98
C ALA A 15 -10.30 11.84 3.19
N LEU A 16 -11.62 11.67 3.35
CA LEU A 16 -12.37 12.21 4.48
C LEU A 16 -11.88 11.64 5.81
N ALA A 17 -11.67 10.33 5.90
CA ALA A 17 -11.15 9.68 7.10
C ALA A 17 -9.78 10.24 7.53
N ALA A 18 -8.90 10.51 6.57
CA ALA A 18 -7.59 11.11 6.83
C ALA A 18 -7.66 12.55 7.35
N LEU A 19 -8.75 13.28 7.08
CA LEU A 19 -8.96 14.63 7.61
C LEU A 19 -9.29 14.61 9.11
N GLU A 20 -9.86 13.52 9.64
CA GLU A 20 -10.24 13.36 11.05
C GLU A 20 -9.04 13.38 12.02
N LEU A 21 -7.81 13.10 11.55
CA LEU A 21 -6.60 13.20 12.37
C LEU A 21 -6.34 14.62 12.93
N GLY A 22 -7.05 15.61 12.39
CA GLY A 22 -7.01 16.99 12.82
C GLY A 22 -5.88 17.78 12.17
N PRO A 23 -5.76 19.08 12.48
CA PRO A 23 -4.86 20.00 11.78
C PRO A 23 -3.37 19.72 12.00
N SER A 24 -2.98 19.08 13.11
CA SER A 24 -1.58 18.84 13.46
C SER A 24 -0.96 17.64 12.74
N ALA A 25 -1.76 16.80 12.07
CA ALA A 25 -1.28 15.63 11.35
C ALA A 25 -0.45 16.02 10.11
N SER A 26 0.69 15.35 9.95
CA SER A 26 1.57 15.53 8.79
C SER A 26 0.97 14.95 7.51
N ALA A 27 1.58 15.27 6.36
CA ALA A 27 1.18 14.69 5.08
C ALA A 27 1.26 13.15 5.09
N VAL A 28 2.29 12.60 5.72
CA VAL A 28 2.50 11.16 5.83
C VAL A 28 1.42 10.53 6.70
N ASP A 29 1.13 11.10 7.88
CA ASP A 29 0.09 10.58 8.77
C ASP A 29 -1.26 10.48 8.05
N ARG A 30 -1.59 11.48 7.22
CA ARG A 30 -2.84 11.53 6.44
C ARG A 30 -2.89 10.46 5.35
N VAL A 31 -1.79 10.28 4.59
CA VAL A 31 -1.70 9.21 3.59
C VAL A 31 -1.87 7.84 4.25
N LEU A 32 -1.22 7.60 5.38
CA LEU A 32 -1.34 6.33 6.11
C LEU A 32 -2.74 6.10 6.65
N ALA A 33 -3.39 7.12 7.22
CA ALA A 33 -4.76 7.02 7.70
C ALA A 33 -5.75 6.75 6.56
N ALA A 34 -5.57 7.38 5.39
CA ALA A 34 -6.38 7.10 4.21
C ALA A 34 -6.21 5.65 3.73
N VAL A 35 -4.97 5.13 3.68
CA VAL A 35 -4.73 3.72 3.31
C VAL A 35 -5.40 2.76 4.30
N LEU A 36 -5.32 3.02 5.60
CA LEU A 36 -6.03 2.20 6.59
C LEU A 36 -7.56 2.34 6.48
N ALA A 37 -8.07 3.52 6.11
CA ALA A 37 -9.49 3.69 5.80
C ALA A 37 -9.91 2.91 4.54
N ALA A 38 -9.02 2.78 3.56
CA ALA A 38 -9.24 1.88 2.41
C ALA A 38 -9.36 0.42 2.87
N VAL A 39 -8.49 -0.04 3.78
CA VAL A 39 -8.63 -1.37 4.43
C VAL A 39 -9.96 -1.52 5.17
N ALA A 40 -10.42 -0.48 5.87
CA ALA A 40 -11.70 -0.49 6.58
C ALA A 40 -12.91 -0.61 5.65
N THR A 41 -12.80 -0.07 4.44
CA THR A 41 -13.92 0.04 3.49
C THR A 41 -13.93 -1.05 2.44
N SER A 42 -12.77 -1.57 2.04
CA SER A 42 -12.63 -2.64 1.06
C SER A 42 -11.85 -3.86 1.62
N PRO A 43 -12.41 -5.08 1.49
CA PRO A 43 -11.77 -6.29 2.00
C PRO A 43 -10.50 -6.70 1.22
N GLY A 44 -10.32 -6.21 -0.02
CA GLY A 44 -9.22 -6.59 -0.90
C GLY A 44 -7.92 -5.82 -0.74
N VAL A 45 -7.87 -4.83 0.16
CA VAL A 45 -6.71 -3.92 0.29
C VAL A 45 -5.63 -4.45 1.23
N LEU A 46 -6.00 -5.08 2.36
CA LEU A 46 -5.04 -5.42 3.43
C LEU A 46 -3.89 -6.33 2.97
N PHE A 47 -4.19 -7.26 2.06
CA PHE A 47 -3.22 -8.23 1.54
C PHE A 47 -2.57 -7.79 0.23
N GLY A 48 -2.95 -6.62 -0.28
CA GLY A 48 -2.37 -6.00 -1.46
C GLY A 48 -1.02 -5.33 -1.18
N PRO A 49 -0.25 -5.03 -2.24
CA PRO A 49 0.93 -4.20 -2.16
C PRO A 49 0.58 -2.75 -1.78
N LEU A 50 1.50 -2.10 -1.06
CA LEU A 50 1.47 -0.68 -0.71
C LEU A 50 2.82 -0.04 -1.05
N GLN A 51 2.82 0.94 -1.95
CA GLN A 51 4.01 1.72 -2.29
C GLN A 51 3.83 3.14 -1.78
N ILE A 52 4.84 3.70 -1.13
CA ILE A 52 4.76 5.07 -0.58
C ILE A 52 5.99 5.85 -1.02
N LEU A 53 5.76 7.06 -1.54
CA LEU A 53 6.79 8.08 -1.74
C LEU A 53 6.52 9.24 -0.79
N MET A 54 7.58 9.69 -0.10
CA MET A 54 7.53 10.82 0.81
C MET A 54 8.68 11.75 0.51
N ALA A 55 8.43 13.06 0.52
CA ALA A 55 9.46 14.04 0.28
C ALA A 55 9.17 15.37 0.99
N GLY A 56 10.21 16.13 1.32
CA GLY A 56 10.08 17.54 1.70
C GLY A 56 10.88 17.95 2.93
N GLY A 57 10.56 19.14 3.46
CA GLY A 57 11.35 19.86 4.46
C GLY A 57 11.76 19.01 5.67
N GLY A 58 13.08 18.79 5.81
CA GLY A 58 13.70 18.04 6.91
C GLY A 58 13.44 16.53 6.92
N LEU A 59 12.68 16.01 5.95
CA LEU A 59 12.44 14.58 5.77
C LEU A 59 13.37 13.97 4.72
N GLY A 60 13.92 14.76 3.79
CA GLY A 60 14.60 14.19 2.62
C GLY A 60 13.58 13.61 1.64
N SER A 61 13.97 12.58 0.87
CA SER A 61 13.06 11.84 0.00
C SER A 61 13.28 10.33 0.14
N PHE A 62 12.19 9.63 0.38
CA PHE A 62 12.19 8.20 0.70
C PHE A 62 11.07 7.48 -0.02
N ALA A 63 11.34 6.22 -0.40
CA ALA A 63 10.35 5.26 -0.86
C ALA A 63 10.23 4.14 0.18
N ILE A 64 9.01 3.61 0.36
CA ILE A 64 8.73 2.44 1.22
C ILE A 64 8.28 1.27 0.36
N ASP A 65 9.00 0.15 0.44
CA ASP A 65 8.68 -1.08 -0.29
C ASP A 65 7.68 -1.94 0.48
N GLY A 66 6.39 -1.70 0.26
CA GLY A 66 5.33 -2.59 0.73
C GLY A 66 4.84 -3.55 -0.34
N ARG A 67 5.70 -3.97 -1.31
CA ARG A 67 5.34 -5.08 -2.21
C ARG A 67 5.10 -6.34 -1.38
N VAL A 68 4.16 -7.19 -1.77
CA VAL A 68 4.01 -8.50 -1.14
C VAL A 68 5.27 -9.36 -1.35
N ARG A 69 5.51 -10.36 -0.50
CA ARG A 69 6.69 -11.23 -0.61
C ARG A 69 6.29 -12.64 -1.05
N GLN A 70 7.18 -13.30 -1.78
CA GLN A 70 7.05 -14.73 -2.04
C GLN A 70 7.00 -15.48 -0.69
N PRO A 71 5.98 -16.30 -0.41
CA PRO A 71 5.86 -17.01 0.85
C PRO A 71 6.81 -18.23 0.93
N GLY A 72 6.87 -18.85 2.10
CA GLY A 72 7.60 -20.09 2.35
C GLY A 72 8.83 -19.92 3.25
N ARG A 73 8.91 -18.87 4.07
CA ARG A 73 9.96 -18.75 5.10
C ARG A 73 9.82 -19.90 6.12
N GLY A 74 10.94 -20.52 6.45
CA GLY A 74 11.00 -21.68 7.34
C GLY A 74 10.38 -22.98 6.76
N ALA A 75 9.71 -22.94 5.61
CA ALA A 75 9.07 -24.10 5.03
C ALA A 75 10.08 -25.03 4.33
N PRO A 76 9.93 -26.37 4.46
CA PRO A 76 10.67 -27.31 3.63
C PRO A 76 10.45 -27.05 2.14
N ARG A 77 11.46 -27.33 1.32
CA ARG A 77 11.36 -27.15 -0.13
C ARG A 77 10.21 -28.02 -0.70
N PRO A 78 9.21 -27.44 -1.38
CA PRO A 78 8.16 -28.21 -2.03
C PRO A 78 8.70 -28.90 -3.28
N ARG A 79 8.03 -29.99 -3.70
CA ARG A 79 8.39 -30.74 -4.92
C ARG A 79 8.05 -29.99 -6.21
N GLY A 80 7.13 -29.02 -6.13
CA GLY A 80 6.59 -28.26 -7.25
C GLY A 80 5.50 -29.00 -8.02
N PHE A 81 4.62 -28.24 -8.66
CA PHE A 81 3.53 -28.70 -9.53
C PHE A 81 4.07 -29.06 -10.92
N LEU A 82 3.50 -30.09 -11.55
CA LEU A 82 3.69 -30.40 -12.97
C LEU A 82 2.84 -29.46 -13.83
N GLU A 83 3.14 -29.37 -15.12
CA GLU A 83 2.39 -28.52 -16.07
C GLU A 83 0.90 -28.88 -16.17
N ARG A 84 0.59 -30.18 -16.05
CA ARG A 84 -0.78 -30.71 -16.07
C ARG A 84 -1.52 -30.62 -14.74
N ASP A 85 -0.83 -30.25 -13.67
CA ASP A 85 -1.45 -30.20 -12.34
C ASP A 85 -2.31 -28.94 -12.25
N GLU A 86 -3.53 -29.08 -11.74
CA GLU A 86 -4.31 -27.94 -11.30
C GLU A 86 -3.64 -27.31 -10.07
N ILE A 87 -3.36 -26.01 -10.14
CA ILE A 87 -2.66 -25.31 -9.07
C ILE A 87 -3.71 -24.78 -8.08
N PRO A 88 -3.65 -25.20 -6.80
CA PRO A 88 -4.58 -24.71 -5.77
C PRO A 88 -4.49 -23.20 -5.61
N GLU A 89 -5.61 -22.56 -5.27
CA GLU A 89 -5.68 -21.12 -5.04
C GLU A 89 -4.66 -20.62 -4.00
N ALA A 90 -4.48 -21.40 -2.93
CA ALA A 90 -3.51 -21.15 -1.87
C ALA A 90 -2.06 -20.99 -2.37
N ALA A 91 -1.70 -21.59 -3.50
CA ALA A 91 -0.36 -21.48 -4.08
C ALA A 91 -0.07 -20.11 -4.72
N TRP A 92 -1.09 -19.28 -4.92
CA TRP A 92 -1.00 -17.94 -5.49
C TRP A 92 -0.98 -16.83 -4.43
N VAL A 93 -1.19 -17.19 -3.15
CA VAL A 93 -1.19 -16.22 -2.06
C VAL A 93 0.23 -15.80 -1.71
N ALA A 94 0.44 -14.48 -1.66
CA ALA A 94 1.70 -13.90 -1.21
C ALA A 94 1.67 -13.51 0.26
N ALA A 95 2.84 -13.35 0.87
CA ALA A 95 2.96 -12.80 2.20
C ALA A 95 2.70 -11.27 2.17
N PRO A 96 1.70 -10.76 2.92
CA PRO A 96 1.30 -9.36 2.86
C PRO A 96 2.29 -8.44 3.58
N ALA A 97 2.61 -7.29 2.97
CA ALA A 97 3.57 -6.32 3.53
C ALA A 97 2.96 -4.98 3.94
N LEU A 98 1.66 -4.77 3.73
CA LEU A 98 1.00 -3.49 4.03
C LEU A 98 1.19 -3.05 5.50
N PRO A 99 0.95 -3.90 6.53
CA PRO A 99 1.18 -3.49 7.93
C PRO A 99 2.63 -3.09 8.22
N ALA A 100 3.60 -3.78 7.58
CA ALA A 100 5.01 -3.47 7.73
C ALA A 100 5.39 -2.15 7.07
N ALA A 101 4.88 -1.86 5.87
CA ALA A 101 5.06 -0.59 5.18
C ALA A 101 4.47 0.60 5.95
N VAL A 102 3.28 0.44 6.52
CA VAL A 102 2.68 1.46 7.38
C VAL A 102 3.54 1.68 8.62
N ALA A 103 3.94 0.61 9.31
CA ALA A 103 4.79 0.72 10.51
C ALA A 103 6.15 1.36 10.23
N ALA A 104 6.82 0.98 9.13
CA ALA A 104 8.08 1.57 8.69
C ALA A 104 7.95 3.07 8.41
N SER A 105 6.84 3.49 7.78
CA SER A 105 6.56 4.90 7.51
C SER A 105 6.39 5.71 8.79
N VAL A 106 5.65 5.18 9.78
CA VAL A 106 5.50 5.83 11.10
C VAL A 106 6.85 5.92 11.82
N ALA A 107 7.64 4.85 11.79
CA ALA A 107 8.95 4.79 12.42
C ALA A 107 9.97 5.76 11.79
N LEU A 108 9.84 6.03 10.49
CA LEU A 108 10.68 6.99 9.77
C LEU A 108 10.33 8.43 10.12
N VAL A 109 9.04 8.78 10.13
CA VAL A 109 8.60 10.18 10.25
C VAL A 109 8.42 10.65 11.70
N ARG A 110 8.03 9.74 12.60
CA ARG A 110 7.93 9.96 14.05
C ARG A 110 7.12 11.19 14.48
N THR A 111 6.09 11.52 13.72
CA THR A 111 5.18 12.65 14.01
C THR A 111 4.03 12.26 14.94
N THR A 112 3.64 10.99 14.95
CA THR A 112 2.53 10.48 15.76
C THR A 112 2.63 8.97 15.97
N THR A 113 1.65 8.37 16.65
CA THR A 113 1.60 6.92 16.89
C THR A 113 0.72 6.21 15.87
N LEU A 114 1.03 4.93 15.61
CA LEU A 114 0.24 4.11 14.70
C LEU A 114 -1.21 3.94 15.19
N SER A 115 -1.44 3.79 16.49
CA SER A 115 -2.80 3.75 17.07
C SER A 115 -3.62 4.99 16.72
N ARG A 116 -2.99 6.18 16.72
CA ARG A 116 -3.68 7.43 16.36
C ARG A 116 -4.00 7.48 14.87
N ILE A 117 -3.10 7.00 14.02
CA ILE A 117 -3.31 6.91 12.56
C ILE A 117 -4.43 5.92 12.23
N ALA A 118 -4.50 4.80 12.96
CA ALA A 118 -5.50 3.75 12.73
C ALA A 118 -6.90 4.10 13.25
N ALA A 119 -7.03 5.07 14.15
CA ALA A 119 -8.30 5.36 14.82
C ALA A 119 -9.47 5.67 13.86
N PRO A 120 -9.33 6.55 12.84
CA PRO A 120 -10.40 6.81 11.87
C PRO A 120 -10.85 5.55 11.12
N ALA A 121 -9.88 4.70 10.72
CA ALA A 121 -10.16 3.44 10.04
C ALA A 121 -10.91 2.45 10.94
N ILE A 122 -10.53 2.38 12.23
CA ILE A 122 -11.21 1.53 13.22
C ILE A 122 -12.66 1.97 13.38
N GLU A 123 -12.93 3.27 13.48
CA GLU A 123 -14.30 3.78 13.56
C GLU A 123 -15.11 3.44 12.31
N LEU A 124 -14.53 3.62 11.11
CA LEU A 124 -15.18 3.27 9.84
C LEU A 124 -15.50 1.77 9.70
N ALA A 125 -14.67 0.90 10.28
CA ALA A 125 -14.84 -0.54 10.17
C ALA A 125 -15.91 -1.11 11.12
N LYS A 126 -16.24 -0.42 12.23
CA LYS A 126 -17.14 -0.93 13.28
C LYS A 126 -18.49 -1.40 12.73
N ASP A 127 -19.09 -0.59 11.86
CA ASP A 127 -20.42 -0.86 11.31
C ASP A 127 -20.39 -1.78 10.08
N ARG A 128 -19.19 -2.17 9.63
CA ARG A 128 -18.98 -2.97 8.41
C ARG A 128 -18.53 -4.38 8.71
N SER A 129 -17.64 -4.53 9.69
CA SER A 129 -16.96 -5.79 9.96
C SER A 129 -16.29 -5.79 11.31
N GLU A 130 -16.75 -6.68 12.19
CA GLU A 130 -16.09 -6.93 13.46
C GLU A 130 -14.66 -7.42 13.26
N MET A 131 -14.44 -8.26 12.24
CA MET A 131 -13.14 -8.87 11.99
C MET A 131 -12.12 -7.88 11.42
N ARG A 132 -12.51 -7.03 10.45
CA ARG A 132 -11.63 -5.94 9.99
C ARG A 132 -11.38 -4.92 11.10
N THR A 133 -12.36 -4.67 11.97
CA THR A 133 -12.16 -3.84 13.17
C THR A 133 -11.07 -4.44 14.09
N LYS A 134 -11.10 -5.76 14.33
CA LYS A 134 -10.07 -6.46 15.12
C LYS A 134 -8.70 -6.39 14.45
N LEU A 135 -8.62 -6.63 13.14
CA LEU A 135 -7.38 -6.51 12.36
C LEU A 135 -6.80 -5.09 12.43
N LEU A 136 -7.61 -4.05 12.21
CA LEU A 136 -7.17 -2.65 12.27
C LEU A 136 -6.71 -2.26 13.69
N ARG A 137 -7.37 -2.76 14.74
CA ARG A 137 -6.91 -2.59 16.13
C ARG A 137 -5.57 -3.27 16.37
N ALA A 138 -5.39 -4.49 15.86
CA ALA A 138 -4.12 -5.21 15.94
C ALA A 138 -3.01 -4.45 15.20
N ILE A 139 -3.26 -3.95 13.99
CA ILE A 139 -2.33 -3.10 13.23
C ILE A 139 -2.00 -1.84 14.02
N GLY A 140 -3.00 -1.12 14.55
CA GLY A 140 -2.80 0.06 15.39
C GLY A 140 -1.85 -0.18 16.56
N ARG A 141 -1.98 -1.35 17.21
CA ARG A 141 -1.25 -1.72 18.44
C ARG A 141 0.11 -2.37 18.18
N ARG A 142 0.23 -3.22 17.17
CA ARG A 142 1.40 -4.09 16.91
C ARG A 142 2.16 -3.75 15.64
N GLY A 143 1.57 -2.94 14.76
CA GLY A 143 2.16 -2.59 13.47
C GLY A 143 2.43 -3.83 12.62
N ALA A 144 3.69 -3.98 12.21
CA ALA A 144 4.12 -5.03 11.30
C ALA A 144 3.79 -6.45 11.79
N ALA A 145 3.82 -6.69 13.11
CA ALA A 145 3.58 -8.00 13.70
C ALA A 145 2.08 -8.34 13.89
N ALA A 146 1.15 -7.49 13.45
CA ALA A 146 -0.28 -7.67 13.71
C ALA A 146 -0.83 -8.99 13.14
N LEU A 147 -0.42 -9.38 11.94
CA LEU A 147 -0.86 -10.62 11.31
C LEU A 147 -0.22 -11.88 11.92
N GLY A 148 0.84 -11.71 12.70
CA GLY A 148 1.44 -12.78 13.50
C GLY A 148 0.68 -13.08 14.80
N GLU A 149 -0.35 -12.30 15.15
CA GLU A 149 -1.22 -12.66 16.27
C GLU A 149 -1.91 -14.00 15.96
N ARG A 150 -1.92 -14.91 16.94
CA ARG A 150 -2.41 -16.29 16.80
C ARG A 150 -3.80 -16.36 16.14
N ALA A 151 -4.70 -15.46 16.52
CA ALA A 151 -6.07 -15.39 16.02
C ALA A 151 -6.19 -15.11 14.50
N PHE A 152 -5.14 -14.57 13.87
CA PHE A 152 -5.12 -14.34 12.41
C PHE A 152 -4.16 -15.32 11.72
N ALA A 153 -3.00 -15.57 12.33
CA ALA A 153 -1.97 -16.42 11.75
C ALA A 153 -2.45 -17.87 11.56
N GLU A 154 -3.20 -18.43 12.51
CA GLU A 154 -3.74 -19.79 12.39
C GLU A 154 -4.69 -19.91 11.19
N GLU A 155 -5.66 -19.00 11.07
CA GLU A 155 -6.62 -18.99 9.95
C GLU A 155 -5.92 -18.83 8.59
N LEU A 156 -4.95 -17.92 8.51
CA LEU A 156 -4.18 -17.69 7.28
C LEU A 156 -3.33 -18.90 6.88
N VAL A 157 -2.68 -19.57 7.84
CA VAL A 157 -1.86 -20.75 7.57
C VAL A 157 -2.72 -21.96 7.25
N VAL A 158 -3.90 -22.11 7.86
CA VAL A 158 -4.85 -23.15 7.51
C VAL A 158 -5.34 -22.97 6.07
N ALA A 159 -5.72 -21.74 5.69
CA ALA A 159 -6.25 -21.43 4.36
C ALA A 159 -5.19 -21.44 3.25
N PHE A 160 -3.98 -20.96 3.53
CA PHE A 160 -2.97 -20.66 2.50
C PHE A 160 -1.61 -21.31 2.73
N GLY A 161 -1.50 -22.13 3.77
CA GLY A 161 -0.30 -22.90 4.06
C GLY A 161 -0.24 -24.21 3.30
N ARG A 162 0.73 -25.05 3.70
CA ARG A 162 1.09 -26.28 3.00
C ARG A 162 -0.05 -27.28 2.84
N THR A 163 -0.93 -27.37 3.82
CA THR A 163 -2.08 -28.31 3.80
C THR A 163 -3.10 -27.96 2.74
N ALA A 164 -3.23 -26.68 2.40
CA ALA A 164 -4.09 -26.18 1.32
C ALA A 164 -3.38 -26.16 -0.05
N GLY A 165 -2.13 -26.63 -0.12
CA GLY A 165 -1.29 -26.54 -1.33
C GLY A 165 -0.57 -25.21 -1.52
N GLY A 166 -0.70 -24.29 -0.56
CA GLY A 166 0.05 -23.04 -0.52
C GLY A 166 1.38 -23.15 0.21
N LEU A 167 2.01 -21.99 0.44
CA LEU A 167 3.32 -21.90 1.09
C LEU A 167 3.37 -20.87 2.22
N LEU A 168 2.26 -20.20 2.53
CA LEU A 168 2.24 -19.20 3.59
C LEU A 168 2.55 -19.86 4.94
N THR A 169 3.51 -19.28 5.68
CA THR A 169 3.86 -19.72 7.02
C THR A 169 3.62 -18.63 8.06
N ALA A 170 3.61 -19.00 9.33
CA ALA A 170 3.54 -18.00 10.40
C ALA A 170 4.75 -17.04 10.37
N GLU A 171 5.94 -17.51 9.95
CA GLU A 171 7.14 -16.66 9.82
C GLU A 171 6.97 -15.59 8.73
N ASP A 172 6.21 -15.88 7.67
CA ASP A 172 5.89 -14.90 6.63
C ASP A 172 5.02 -13.75 7.16
N LEU A 173 4.24 -13.97 8.23
CA LEU A 173 3.26 -13.03 8.78
C LEU A 173 3.82 -12.10 9.87
N VAL A 174 4.94 -12.43 10.50
CA VAL A 174 5.45 -11.70 11.69
C VAL A 174 6.21 -10.42 11.31
N SER A 175 6.79 -10.35 10.11
CA SER A 175 7.17 -9.11 9.39
C SER A 175 7.89 -9.48 8.09
N PRO A 176 7.32 -9.20 6.91
CA PRO A 176 8.13 -9.16 5.70
C PRO A 176 9.15 -8.02 5.80
N ASP A 177 10.33 -8.22 5.23
CA ASP A 177 11.39 -7.20 5.24
C ASP A 177 10.95 -6.02 4.39
N THR A 178 10.35 -5.00 5.01
CA THR A 178 10.03 -3.72 4.37
C THR A 178 11.12 -2.71 4.69
N GLU A 179 11.64 -2.08 3.64
CA GLU A 179 12.74 -1.12 3.76
C GLU A 179 12.30 0.28 3.32
N ALA A 180 12.82 1.28 4.02
CA ALA A 180 12.80 2.67 3.59
C ALA A 180 14.11 2.96 2.85
N VAL A 181 14.01 3.28 1.57
CA VAL A 181 15.17 3.57 0.74
C VAL A 181 15.16 5.03 0.32
N ALA A 182 16.35 5.63 0.20
CA ALA A 182 16.47 6.96 -0.38
C ALA A 182 15.87 6.94 -1.80
N ALA A 183 15.01 7.91 -2.09
CA ALA A 183 14.32 8.02 -3.35
C ALA A 183 14.61 9.37 -4.01
N ALA A 184 14.58 9.39 -5.33
CA ALA A 184 14.55 10.62 -6.10
C ALA A 184 13.09 10.98 -6.40
N SER A 185 12.71 11.07 -7.67
CA SER A 185 11.34 11.34 -8.11
C SER A 185 10.42 10.10 -8.12
N ARG A 186 10.97 8.90 -7.94
CA ARG A 186 10.31 7.59 -8.16
C ARG A 186 10.64 6.57 -7.09
N VAL A 187 9.83 5.52 -7.00
CA VAL A 187 10.22 4.29 -6.31
C VAL A 187 11.37 3.62 -7.08
N PRO A 188 12.38 3.04 -6.41
CA PRO A 188 13.54 2.48 -7.10
C PRO A 188 13.36 1.04 -7.58
N TRP A 189 12.36 0.33 -7.06
CA TRP A 189 12.01 -1.01 -7.53
C TRP A 189 11.09 -0.90 -8.74
N LEU A 190 11.72 -0.78 -9.90
CA LEU A 190 11.06 -0.78 -11.19
C LEU A 190 10.91 -2.23 -11.67
N GLY A 191 9.68 -2.66 -11.84
CA GLY A 191 9.33 -3.86 -12.59
C GLY A 191 8.01 -3.61 -13.27
N ASP A 192 7.82 -4.19 -14.46
CA ASP A 192 6.50 -4.24 -15.07
C ASP A 192 5.58 -4.92 -14.06
N ALA A 193 4.58 -4.17 -13.56
CA ALA A 193 3.58 -4.76 -12.70
C ALA A 193 2.98 -5.96 -13.47
N PRO A 194 2.77 -7.12 -12.82
CA PRO A 194 2.00 -8.17 -13.48
C PRO A 194 0.65 -7.55 -13.84
N SER A 195 -0.02 -8.08 -14.86
CA SER A 195 -1.43 -7.75 -15.10
C SER A 195 -2.30 -8.35 -14.00
N SER A 196 -2.10 -7.92 -12.76
CA SER A 196 -3.05 -8.10 -11.69
C SER A 196 -4.33 -7.40 -12.14
N ASP A 197 -5.46 -8.09 -12.03
CA ASP A 197 -6.78 -7.47 -12.21
C ASP A 197 -7.19 -6.60 -11.01
N ALA A 198 -6.29 -6.46 -10.02
CA ALA A 198 -6.46 -5.54 -8.92
C ALA A 198 -6.59 -4.09 -9.41
N THR A 199 -7.46 -3.35 -8.71
CA THR A 199 -7.64 -1.92 -8.97
C THR A 199 -6.58 -1.13 -8.23
N VAL A 200 -5.85 -0.28 -8.96
CA VAL A 200 -4.85 0.61 -8.37
C VAL A 200 -5.52 1.90 -7.90
N HIS A 201 -5.29 2.22 -6.62
CA HIS A 201 -5.78 3.43 -5.97
C HIS A 201 -4.63 4.29 -5.48
N ILE A 202 -4.85 5.60 -5.53
CA ILE A 202 -3.86 6.61 -5.17
C ILE A 202 -4.40 7.49 -4.05
N VAL A 203 -3.54 7.82 -3.10
CA VAL A 203 -3.77 8.92 -2.16
C VAL A 203 -2.55 9.81 -2.08
N ALA A 204 -2.76 11.12 -2.06
CA ALA A 204 -1.72 12.13 -1.97
C ALA A 204 -2.06 13.15 -0.88
N ALA A 205 -1.05 13.64 -0.17
CA ALA A 205 -1.21 14.70 0.82
C ALA A 205 -0.03 15.68 0.81
N GLY A 206 -0.31 16.91 1.25
CA GLY A 206 0.68 17.94 1.54
C GLY A 206 0.34 18.66 2.84
N ASP A 207 1.37 19.03 3.61
CA ASP A 207 1.22 19.75 4.87
C ASP A 207 1.89 21.13 4.89
N ALA A 208 1.59 21.91 5.93
CA ALA A 208 2.08 23.27 6.08
C ALA A 208 3.60 23.35 6.33
N ARG A 209 4.28 22.23 6.60
CA ARG A 209 5.74 22.17 6.75
C ARG A 209 6.45 21.91 5.42
N GLY A 210 5.71 21.85 4.31
CA GLY A 210 6.23 21.55 2.99
C GLY A 210 6.65 20.08 2.84
N ARG A 211 6.03 19.17 3.61
CA ARG A 211 6.15 17.73 3.40
C ARG A 211 4.99 17.25 2.54
N PHE A 212 5.30 16.33 1.65
CA PHE A 212 4.36 15.71 0.74
C PHE A 212 4.52 14.20 0.80
N ALA A 213 3.42 13.50 0.59
CA ALA A 213 3.40 12.05 0.51
C ALA A 213 2.39 11.61 -0.54
N VAL A 214 2.70 10.52 -1.24
CA VAL A 214 1.78 9.83 -2.12
C VAL A 214 1.92 8.34 -1.90
N ALA A 215 0.80 7.63 -1.81
CA ALA A 215 0.77 6.18 -1.76
C ALA A 215 -0.05 5.61 -2.91
N CYS A 216 0.38 4.43 -3.35
CA CYS A 216 -0.31 3.56 -4.27
C CYS A 216 -0.61 2.25 -3.55
N TYR A 217 -1.86 1.82 -3.58
CA TYR A 217 -2.26 0.52 -3.07
C TYR A 217 -3.15 -0.18 -4.09
N GLU A 218 -3.15 -1.51 -4.04
CA GLU A 218 -3.99 -2.34 -4.90
C GLU A 218 -5.15 -2.91 -4.08
N ASP A 219 -6.32 -2.94 -4.70
CA ASP A 219 -7.51 -3.62 -4.19
C ASP A 219 -7.80 -4.84 -5.06
N ALA A 220 -7.73 -6.04 -4.47
CA ALA A 220 -7.98 -7.30 -5.16
C ALA A 220 -9.40 -7.40 -5.75
N GLY A 221 -10.38 -6.69 -5.17
CA GLY A 221 -11.78 -6.75 -5.58
C GLY A 221 -12.28 -8.19 -5.73
N GLU A 222 -13.06 -8.45 -6.76
CA GLU A 222 -13.63 -9.78 -7.07
C GLU A 222 -12.61 -10.76 -7.67
N SER A 223 -11.42 -10.29 -8.04
CA SER A 223 -10.39 -11.11 -8.69
C SER A 223 -9.51 -11.90 -7.70
N GLY A 224 -9.65 -11.61 -6.40
CA GLY A 224 -8.90 -12.29 -5.34
C GLY A 224 -9.57 -13.55 -4.81
N ILE A 225 -8.97 -14.11 -3.76
CA ILE A 225 -9.44 -15.30 -3.04
C ILE A 225 -10.10 -14.83 -1.74
N GLU A 226 -11.39 -15.11 -1.57
CA GLU A 226 -12.11 -14.74 -0.36
C GLU A 226 -11.63 -15.58 0.84
N LEU A 227 -11.43 -14.92 1.97
CA LEU A 227 -11.24 -15.58 3.26
C LEU A 227 -12.34 -15.11 4.23
N PRO A 228 -13.54 -15.73 4.20
CA PRO A 228 -14.70 -15.24 4.93
C PRO A 228 -14.48 -15.14 6.45
N VAL A 229 -13.70 -16.06 7.03
CA VAL A 229 -13.40 -16.06 8.47
C VAL A 229 -12.67 -14.79 8.92
N LEU A 230 -11.91 -14.16 8.03
CA LEU A 230 -11.23 -12.88 8.30
C LEU A 230 -11.93 -11.66 7.69
N ASP A 231 -13.00 -11.85 6.91
CA ASP A 231 -13.67 -10.80 6.12
C ASP A 231 -12.68 -10.00 5.24
N VAL A 232 -11.84 -10.74 4.51
CA VAL A 232 -10.83 -10.18 3.61
C VAL A 232 -10.81 -10.91 2.28
N VAL A 233 -10.26 -10.24 1.27
CA VAL A 233 -9.94 -10.84 -0.03
C VAL A 233 -8.44 -10.75 -0.26
N VAL A 234 -7.84 -11.87 -0.66
CA VAL A 234 -6.39 -12.02 -0.81
C VAL A 234 -6.02 -12.06 -2.28
N PRO A 235 -5.10 -11.21 -2.77
CA PRO A 235 -4.74 -11.17 -4.18
C PRO A 235 -3.80 -12.33 -4.57
N ARG A 236 -3.87 -12.73 -5.84
CA ARG A 236 -3.04 -13.78 -6.45
C ARG A 236 -1.70 -13.21 -6.95
N LEU A 237 -0.74 -13.03 -6.02
CA LEU A 237 0.51 -12.30 -6.30
C LEU A 237 1.79 -13.11 -6.08
N SER A 238 1.72 -14.34 -5.56
CA SER A 238 2.89 -15.22 -5.48
C SER A 238 3.02 -16.08 -6.74
N GLU A 239 4.22 -16.63 -6.92
CA GLU A 239 4.47 -17.62 -7.96
C GLU A 239 4.38 -19.04 -7.37
N PRO A 240 3.46 -19.89 -7.87
CA PRO A 240 3.46 -21.30 -7.57
C PRO A 240 4.78 -21.96 -7.98
N VAL A 241 5.26 -22.89 -7.18
CA VAL A 241 6.49 -23.60 -7.50
C VAL A 241 6.20 -24.65 -8.56
N ARG A 242 6.76 -24.50 -9.76
CA ARG A 242 6.64 -25.48 -10.84
C ARG A 242 7.88 -26.37 -10.94
N ARG A 243 7.70 -27.62 -11.36
CA ARG A 243 8.81 -28.56 -11.55
C ARG A 243 9.59 -28.19 -12.81
N GLY A 244 10.92 -28.11 -12.70
CA GLY A 244 11.79 -27.76 -13.82
C GLY A 244 12.04 -26.25 -13.95
N GLU A 245 11.30 -25.42 -13.22
CA GLU A 245 11.49 -23.97 -13.19
C GLU A 245 12.31 -23.54 -11.97
N VAL A 246 13.05 -22.43 -12.14
CA VAL A 246 13.79 -21.82 -11.03
C VAL A 246 12.80 -21.20 -10.07
N ARG A 247 12.72 -21.75 -8.86
CA ARG A 247 11.83 -21.26 -7.81
C ARG A 247 12.26 -19.86 -7.34
N THR A 248 11.31 -18.92 -7.29
CA THR A 248 11.47 -17.66 -6.57
C THR A 248 11.72 -17.90 -5.08
N ARG A 249 12.75 -17.26 -4.52
CA ARG A 249 13.14 -17.47 -3.12
C ARG A 249 12.07 -16.88 -2.19
N PRO A 250 11.72 -17.56 -1.07
CA PRO A 250 10.88 -16.95 -0.04
C PRO A 250 11.44 -15.60 0.43
N GLY A 251 10.56 -14.66 0.75
CA GLY A 251 10.90 -13.29 1.07
C GLY A 251 11.20 -12.38 -0.13
N THR A 252 11.31 -12.92 -1.35
CA THR A 252 11.56 -12.08 -2.55
C THR A 252 10.36 -11.17 -2.80
N PRO A 253 10.56 -9.85 -2.95
CA PRO A 253 9.49 -8.93 -3.34
C PRO A 253 8.84 -9.33 -4.68
N ARG A 254 7.51 -9.31 -4.71
CA ARG A 254 6.72 -9.60 -5.92
C ARG A 254 6.49 -8.31 -6.72
N PRO A 255 6.44 -8.35 -8.06
CA PRO A 255 6.14 -7.17 -8.86
C PRO A 255 4.77 -6.59 -8.48
N ALA A 256 4.64 -5.26 -8.49
CA ALA A 256 3.43 -4.54 -8.08
C ALA A 256 3.35 -3.18 -8.80
N ALA A 257 2.14 -2.63 -8.90
CA ALA A 257 1.94 -1.30 -9.45
C ALA A 257 2.55 -0.23 -8.55
N ALA A 258 3.23 0.74 -9.18
CA ALA A 258 3.74 1.93 -8.51
C ALA A 258 3.65 3.20 -9.38
N PRO A 259 2.48 3.54 -9.97
CA PRO A 259 2.31 4.71 -10.82
C PRO A 259 2.24 6.01 -10.01
N ILE A 260 3.25 6.26 -9.16
CA ILE A 260 3.37 7.42 -8.27
C ILE A 260 4.68 8.17 -8.50
N GLY A 261 4.69 9.45 -8.11
CA GLY A 261 5.79 10.35 -8.38
C GLY A 261 5.88 11.55 -7.49
N VAL A 262 7.11 12.05 -7.38
CA VAL A 262 7.42 13.35 -6.77
C VAL A 262 8.12 14.21 -7.81
N HIS A 263 7.56 15.40 -8.06
CA HIS A 263 8.28 16.45 -8.76
C HIS A 263 9.04 17.31 -7.74
N MET A 264 10.37 17.27 -7.84
CA MET A 264 11.30 18.06 -7.04
C MET A 264 12.24 18.86 -7.95
N ASP A 265 12.53 20.10 -7.56
CA ASP A 265 13.57 20.93 -8.17
C ASP A 265 14.37 21.65 -7.07
N ALA A 266 15.69 21.64 -7.20
CA ALA A 266 16.66 22.18 -6.22
C ALA A 266 16.36 21.82 -4.75
N GLY A 267 15.93 20.58 -4.49
CA GLY A 267 15.57 20.08 -3.15
C GLY A 267 14.21 20.55 -2.63
N THR A 268 13.46 21.32 -3.42
CA THR A 268 12.09 21.73 -3.14
C THR A 268 11.09 20.80 -3.80
N VAL A 269 10.13 20.29 -3.03
CA VAL A 269 9.00 19.52 -3.56
C VAL A 269 7.93 20.47 -4.12
N TYR A 270 7.56 20.26 -5.37
CA TYR A 270 6.52 21.02 -6.06
C TYR A 270 5.21 20.26 -6.19
N ALA A 271 5.27 18.95 -6.39
CA ALA A 271 4.08 18.13 -6.46
C ALA A 271 4.37 16.67 -6.12
N VAL A 272 3.32 15.99 -5.65
CA VAL A 272 3.25 14.53 -5.61
C VAL A 272 1.98 14.11 -6.32
N LEU A 273 2.04 13.06 -7.13
CA LEU A 273 0.88 12.56 -7.85
C LEU A 273 1.02 11.08 -8.17
N GLY A 274 -0.10 10.48 -8.57
CA GLY A 274 -0.13 9.18 -9.20
C GLY A 274 -1.33 9.04 -10.13
N ARG A 275 -1.38 7.90 -10.82
CA ARG A 275 -2.46 7.55 -11.73
C ARG A 275 -3.17 6.28 -11.27
N THR A 276 -4.49 6.29 -11.28
CA THR A 276 -5.33 5.14 -10.93
C THR A 276 -5.45 4.14 -12.09
N GLY A 277 -5.92 2.94 -11.77
CA GLY A 277 -6.16 1.88 -12.76
C GLY A 277 -4.88 1.23 -13.28
N LYS A 278 -4.95 0.62 -14.48
CA LYS A 278 -3.83 -0.08 -15.13
C LYS A 278 -2.84 0.91 -15.78
N ALA A 279 -2.34 1.86 -14.99
CA ALA A 279 -1.40 2.87 -15.44
C ALA A 279 0.02 2.29 -15.60
N GLN A 280 0.66 2.57 -16.73
CA GLN A 280 2.05 2.18 -16.96
C GLN A 280 3.00 3.24 -16.41
N ARG A 281 4.28 2.86 -16.30
CA ARG A 281 5.34 3.73 -15.80
C ARG A 281 5.44 5.06 -16.54
N ASP A 282 5.42 5.02 -17.87
CA ASP A 282 5.65 6.18 -18.73
C ASP A 282 4.57 7.26 -18.55
N ASP A 283 3.37 6.86 -18.13
CA ASP A 283 2.29 7.79 -17.81
C ASP A 283 2.71 8.79 -16.73
N VAL A 284 3.45 8.34 -15.71
CA VAL A 284 3.76 9.21 -14.57
C VAL A 284 4.90 10.18 -14.89
N ASP A 285 5.84 9.82 -15.76
CA ASP A 285 6.93 10.69 -16.20
C ASP A 285 6.43 11.85 -17.05
N GLU A 286 5.44 11.58 -17.91
CA GLU A 286 4.70 12.63 -18.61
C GLU A 286 3.93 13.51 -17.61
N LEU A 287 3.18 12.91 -16.68
CA LEU A 287 2.41 13.69 -15.70
C LEU A 287 3.27 14.61 -14.83
N LEU A 288 4.44 14.15 -14.38
CA LEU A 288 5.33 14.99 -13.57
C LEU A 288 5.85 16.20 -14.35
N ARG A 289 6.27 16.03 -15.61
CA ARG A 289 6.75 17.16 -16.45
C ARG A 289 5.69 18.24 -16.58
N ARG A 290 4.44 17.82 -16.79
CA ARG A 290 3.30 18.73 -16.98
C ARG A 290 2.86 19.46 -15.71
N THR A 291 3.30 19.05 -14.52
CA THR A 291 2.96 19.78 -13.28
C THR A 291 3.51 21.21 -13.23
N THR A 292 4.49 21.54 -14.07
CA THR A 292 5.04 22.89 -14.23
C THR A 292 4.23 23.77 -15.19
N GLU A 293 3.36 23.18 -16.00
CA GLU A 293 2.60 23.90 -17.02
C GLU A 293 1.55 24.81 -16.38
N VAL A 294 1.57 26.09 -16.75
CA VAL A 294 0.53 27.04 -16.34
C VAL A 294 -0.79 26.65 -17.02
N GLY A 295 -1.87 26.55 -16.24
CA GLY A 295 -3.19 26.21 -16.78
C GLY A 295 -3.39 24.72 -17.08
N TRP A 296 -2.49 23.84 -16.60
CA TRP A 296 -2.61 22.41 -16.81
C TRP A 296 -3.96 21.84 -16.35
N ALA A 297 -4.73 21.29 -17.29
CA ALA A 297 -5.92 20.51 -17.03
C ALA A 297 -5.52 19.11 -16.56
N VAL A 298 -5.80 18.80 -15.30
CA VAL A 298 -5.44 17.51 -14.70
C VAL A 298 -6.21 16.39 -15.42
N PRO A 299 -5.52 15.42 -16.05
CA PRO A 299 -6.18 14.31 -16.74
C PRO A 299 -7.04 13.45 -15.81
N ALA A 300 -8.06 12.79 -16.37
CA ALA A 300 -8.87 11.82 -15.64
C ALA A 300 -7.99 10.68 -15.06
N GLY A 301 -8.31 10.24 -13.85
CA GLY A 301 -7.57 9.19 -13.14
C GLY A 301 -6.25 9.65 -12.50
N VAL A 302 -5.88 10.92 -12.61
CA VAL A 302 -4.74 11.48 -11.87
C VAL A 302 -5.20 11.95 -10.50
N VAL A 303 -4.42 11.63 -9.46
CA VAL A 303 -4.64 12.07 -8.08
C VAL A 303 -3.33 12.64 -7.57
N GLY A 304 -3.36 13.83 -6.97
CA GLY A 304 -2.14 14.45 -6.49
C GLY A 304 -2.34 15.67 -5.61
N VAL A 305 -1.23 16.24 -5.19
CA VAL A 305 -1.16 17.51 -4.47
C VAL A 305 0.02 18.30 -5.01
N ARG A 306 -0.18 19.59 -5.27
CA ARG A 306 0.90 20.52 -5.63
C ARG A 306 1.09 21.62 -4.59
N ARG A 307 2.31 22.11 -4.51
CA ARG A 307 2.67 23.32 -3.77
C ARG A 307 2.11 24.56 -4.47
N THR A 308 1.63 25.51 -3.69
CA THR A 308 1.21 26.85 -4.13
C THR A 308 1.85 27.90 -3.23
N ARG A 309 1.71 29.19 -3.58
CA ARG A 309 2.12 30.29 -2.69
C ARG A 309 1.40 30.27 -1.34
N GLN A 310 0.18 29.72 -1.30
CA GLN A 310 -0.67 29.67 -0.11
C GLN A 310 -0.53 28.35 0.67
N GLY A 311 0.21 27.35 0.16
CA GLY A 311 0.40 26.07 0.83
C GLY A 311 0.35 24.88 -0.14
N ALA A 312 -0.60 23.97 0.06
CA ALA A 312 -0.75 22.75 -0.72
C ALA A 312 -2.17 22.66 -1.29
N LYS A 313 -2.28 22.42 -2.60
CA LYS A 313 -3.56 22.34 -3.33
C LYS A 313 -3.70 20.96 -3.99
N GLY A 314 -4.86 20.36 -3.83
CA GLY A 314 -5.21 19.10 -4.49
C GLY A 314 -5.21 19.18 -6.01
N LEU A 315 -4.87 18.06 -6.66
CA LEU A 315 -4.92 17.82 -8.10
C LEU A 315 -5.78 16.59 -8.35
N GLY A 316 -6.70 16.68 -9.31
CA GLY A 316 -7.51 15.54 -9.72
C GLY A 316 -8.66 15.22 -8.77
N SER A 317 -9.30 14.07 -8.97
CA SER A 317 -10.64 13.80 -8.44
C SER A 317 -10.74 13.82 -6.91
N ALA A 318 -11.83 14.43 -6.43
CA ALA A 318 -12.55 14.03 -5.25
C ALA A 318 -13.67 13.08 -5.68
#